data_AF-A0A950G9G9-F1
#
_entry.id   AF-A0A950G9G9-F1
#
_cell.length_a   1.000
_cell.length_b   1.000
_cell.length_c   1.000
_cell.angle_alpha   90.00
_cell.angle_beta   90.00
_cell.angle_gamma   90.00
#
_symmetry.space_group_name_H-M   'P 1'
#
loop_
_entity.id
_entity.type
_entity.pdbx_description
1 polymer ?
#
loop_
_entity_poly.entity_id
_entity_poly.type
_entity_poly.pdbx_seq_one_letter_code
_entity_poly.pdbx_strand_id
1 'polypeptide(L)' 'GLPLPAILLVLLLIATFYHLSLGLQVVIEDYVHTELARLGLVVAVRLSSFGFAVAGIFAVLSIAFGSTS' A
#
# COMPACT_ATOMS: atom_id res chain seq x y z
N GLY A 1 12.12 -5.44 -20.65
CA GLY A 1 11.70 -6.54 -19.75
C GLY A 1 10.33 -7.06 -20.15
N LEU A 2 9.98 -8.29 -19.78
CA LEU A 2 8.64 -8.84 -20.05
C LEU A 2 7.58 -7.99 -19.30
N PRO A 3 6.44 -7.65 -19.93
CA PRO A 3 5.41 -6.80 -19.31
C PRO A 3 4.67 -7.51 -18.17
N LEU A 4 4.58 -8.85 -18.22
CA LEU A 4 3.84 -9.65 -17.26
C LEU A 4 4.38 -9.52 -15.81
N PRO A 5 5.70 -9.63 -15.54
CA PRO A 5 6.25 -9.34 -14.22
C PRO A 5 5.85 -7.98 -13.64
N ALA A 6 5.87 -6.91 -14.44
CA ALA A 6 5.51 -5.57 -13.98
C ALA A 6 4.02 -5.49 -13.59
N ILE A 7 3.14 -6.09 -14.40
CA ILE A 7 1.70 -6.17 -14.11
C ILE A 7 1.46 -6.93 -12.80
N LEU A 8 2.10 -8.10 -12.63
CA LEU A 8 1.96 -8.91 -11.43
C LEU A 8 2.47 -8.18 -10.18
N LEU A 9 3.57 -7.45 -10.28
CA LEU A 9 4.10 -6.63 -9.18
C LEU A 9 3.16 -5.48 -8.81
N VAL A 10 2.56 -4.80 -9.79
CA VAL A 10 1.56 -3.75 -9.53
C VAL A 10 0.34 -4.34 -8.81
N LEU A 11 -0.19 -5.47 -9.29
CA LEU A 11 -1.31 -6.14 -8.63
C LEU A 11 -0.95 -6.59 -7.21
N LEU A 12 0.26 -7.11 -7.01
CA LEU A 12 0.76 -7.51 -5.70
C LEU A 12 0.82 -6.32 -4.75
N LEU A 13 1.40 -5.20 -5.18
CA LEU A 13 1.48 -3.98 -4.35
C LEU A 13 0.10 -3.50 -3.92
N ILE A 14 -0.86 -3.45 -4.85
CA ILE A 14 -2.24 -3.06 -4.55
C ILE A 14 -2.84 -4.02 -3.52
N ALA A 15 -2.75 -5.33 -3.76
CA ALA A 15 -3.31 -6.34 -2.87
C ALA A 15 -2.69 -6.29 -1.47
N THR A 16 -1.36 -6.17 -1.38
CA THR A 16 -0.62 -6.14 -0.11
C THR A 16 -0.95 -4.90 0.69
N PHE A 17 -0.88 -3.70 0.11
CA PHE A 17 -1.18 -2.47 0.86
C PHE A 17 -2.67 -2.34 1.22
N TYR A 18 -3.57 -2.84 0.37
CA TYR A 18 -4.98 -2.92 0.70
C TYR A 18 -5.23 -3.87 1.88
N HIS A 19 -4.66 -5.07 1.83
CA HIS A 19 -4.78 -6.06 2.91
C HIS A 19 -4.16 -5.57 4.22
N LEU A 20 -2.97 -4.95 4.15
CA LEU A 20 -2.29 -4.35 5.30
C LEU A 20 -3.14 -3.25 5.94
N SER A 21 -3.75 -2.38 5.14
CA SER A 21 -4.62 -1.32 5.66
C SER A 21 -5.84 -1.88 6.38
N LEU A 22 -6.46 -2.94 5.87
CA LEU A 22 -7.61 -3.59 6.51
C LEU A 22 -7.21 -4.35 7.77
N GLY A 23 -6.11 -5.11 7.71
CA GLY A 23 -5.62 -5.88 8.86
C GLY A 23 -5.20 -5.00 10.02
N LEU A 24 -4.45 -3.92 9.74
CA LEU A 24 -4.06 -2.96 10.79
C LEU A 24 -5.25 -2.17 11.32
N GLN A 25 -6.30 -1.94 10.53
CA GLN A 25 -7.52 -1.34 11.06
C GLN A 25 -8.08 -2.19 12.19
N VAL A 26 -8.30 -3.50 11.97
CA VAL A 26 -8.83 -4.39 13.03
C VAL A 26 -7.95 -4.37 14.28
N VAL A 27 -6.62 -4.45 14.12
CA VAL A 27 -5.69 -4.33 15.25
C VAL A 27 -5.85 -3.00 15.99
N ILE A 28 -5.92 -1.87 15.28
CA ILE A 28 -6.12 -0.58 15.94
C ILE A 28 -7.44 -0.54 16.70
N GLU A 29 -8.51 -1.09 16.11
CA GLU A 29 -9.83 -1.11 16.71
C GLU A 29 -9.91 -2.00 17.96
N ASP A 30 -9.15 -3.10 18.00
CA ASP A 30 -9.10 -4.02 19.14
C ASP A 30 -8.25 -3.49 20.31
N TYR A 31 -7.18 -2.73 20.03
CA TYR A 31 -6.18 -2.36 21.04
C TYR A 31 -6.18 -0.87 21.44
N VAL A 32 -6.86 0.02 20.72
CA VAL A 32 -6.87 1.47 21.00
C VAL A 32 -8.25 1.91 21.50
N HIS A 33 -8.36 2.14 22.81
CA HIS A 33 -9.62 2.52 23.44
C HIS A 33 -9.92 4.03 23.45
N THR A 34 -8.95 4.87 23.06
CA THR A 34 -9.17 6.31 22.98
C THR A 34 -9.62 6.69 21.56
N GLU A 35 -10.84 7.22 21.45
CA GLU A 35 -11.50 7.52 20.15
C GLU A 35 -10.65 8.38 19.21
N LEU A 36 -10.07 9.47 19.72
CA LEU A 36 -9.25 10.37 18.90
C LEU A 36 -7.97 9.70 18.40
N ALA A 37 -7.32 8.88 19.24
CA ALA A 37 -6.12 8.16 18.84
C ALA A 37 -6.45 7.05 17.83
N ARG A 38 -7.55 6.31 18.05
CA ARG A 38 -8.05 5.28 17.14
C ARG A 38 -8.29 5.86 15.74
N LEU A 39 -9.04 6.97 15.65
CA LEU A 39 -9.30 7.66 14.38
C LEU A 39 -8.01 8.17 13.73
N GLY A 40 -7.14 8.83 14.50
CA GLY A 40 -5.86 9.35 14.00
C GLY A 40 -4.98 8.24 13.42
N LEU A 41 -4.89 7.09 14.11
CA LEU A 41 -4.11 5.94 13.67
C LEU A 41 -4.71 5.27 12.43
N VAL A 42 -6.03 5.09 12.36
CA VAL A 42 -6.69 4.52 11.17
C VAL A 42 -6.47 5.40 9.94
N VAL A 43 -6.60 6.73 10.09
CA VAL A 43 -6.33 7.69 9.00
C VAL A 43 -4.87 7.62 8.59
N ALA A 44 -3.94 7.61 9.55
CA ALA A 44 -2.51 7.51 9.27
C ALA A 44 -2.15 6.22 8.50
N VAL A 45 -2.70 5.07 8.90
CA VAL A 45 -2.50 3.78 8.21
C VAL A 45 -3.03 3.83 6.78
N ARG A 46 -4.23 4.37 6.56
CA ARG A 46 -4.83 4.46 5.22
C ARG A 46 -4.02 5.37 4.31
N LEU A 47 -3.61 6.55 4.78
CA LEU A 47 -2.80 7.48 4.00
C LEU A 47 -1.40 6.92 3.72
N SER A 48 -0.78 6.28 4.70
CA SER A 48 0.55 5.67 4.52
C SER A 48 0.48 4.50 3.53
N SER A 49 -0.51 3.61 3.66
CA SER A 49 -0.71 2.50 2.73
C SER A 49 -0.93 2.98 1.30
N PHE A 50 -1.76 4.01 1.12
CA PHE A 50 -1.99 4.62 -0.19
C PHE A 50 -0.70 5.25 -0.74
N GLY A 51 0.01 6.05 0.06
CA GLY A 51 1.25 6.70 -0.34
C GLY A 51 2.34 5.70 -0.77
N PHE A 52 2.55 4.63 0.01
CA PHE A 52 3.51 3.59 -0.34
C PHE A 52 3.09 2.75 -1.54
N ALA A 53 1.79 2.47 -1.71
CA ALA A 53 1.29 1.81 -2.91
C ALA A 53 1.58 2.64 -4.17
N VAL A 54 1.27 3.95 -4.14
CA VAL A 54 1.54 4.86 -5.26
C VAL A 54 3.04 4.96 -5.56
N ALA A 55 3.87 5.14 -4.52
CA ALA A 55 5.32 5.21 -4.68
C ALA A 55 5.90 3.90 -5.27
N GLY A 56 5.43 2.74 -4.80
CA GLY A 56 5.85 1.44 -5.30
C GLY A 56 5.43 1.21 -6.76
N ILE A 57 4.18 1.54 -7.11
CA ILE A 57 3.69 1.44 -8.50
C ILE A 57 4.51 2.34 -9.41
N PHE A 58 4.76 3.59 -9.00
CA PHE A 58 5.59 4.51 -9.77
C PHE A 58 7.01 3.97 -9.99
N ALA A 59 7.63 3.37 -8.97
CA ALA A 59 8.95 2.74 -9.08
C ALA A 59 8.93 1.55 -10.05
N VAL A 60 7.93 0.66 -9.95
CA VAL A 60 7.77 -0.49 -10.87
C VAL A 60 7.62 -0.03 -12.31
N LEU A 61 6.78 0.98 -12.56
CA LEU A 61 6.59 1.55 -13.90
C LEU A 61 7.86 2.22 -14.42
N SER A 62 8.58 2.97 -13.57
CA SER A 62 9.84 3.61 -13.93
C SER A 62 10.90 2.58 -14.34
N ILE A 63 11.00 1.46 -13.62
CA ILE A 63 11.89 0.35 -13.97
C ILE A 63 11.43 -0.33 -15.27
N ALA A 64 10.13 -0.59 -15.40
CA ALA A 64 9.57 -1.27 -16.57
C ALA A 64 9.83 -0.48 -17.87
N PHE A 65 9.67 0.85 -17.83
CA PHE A 65 9.90 1.73 -18.98
C PHE A 65 11.37 2.10 -19.18
N GLY A 66 12.14 2.30 -18.09
CA GLY A 66 13.57 2.59 -18.15
C GLY A 66 14.43 1.37 -18.53
N SER A 67 13.96 0.14 -18.31
CA SER A 67 14.63 -1.09 -18.77
C SER A 67 14.48 -1.33 -20.28
N THR A 68 13.69 -0.51 -21.00
CA THR A 68 13.45 -0.65 -22.44
C THR A 68 14.38 0.19 -23.32
N SER A 69 15.34 0.90 -22.72
CA SER A 69 16.40 1.66 -23.42
C SER A 69 17.73 0.91 -23.41
#